data_AF-A0A7V9BZL2-F1
#
_entry.id   AF-A0A7V9BZL2-F1
#
_cell.length_a   1.000
_cell.length_b   1.000
_cell.length_c   1.000
_cell.angle_alpha   90.00
_cell.angle_beta   90.00
_cell.angle_gamma   90.00
#
_symmetry.space_group_name_H-M   'P 1'
#
loop_
_entity.id
_entity.type
_entity.pdbx_description
1 polymer ?
#
loop_
_entity_poly.entity_id
_entity_poly.type
_entity_poly.pdbx_seq_one_letter_code
_entity_poly.pdbx_strand_id
1 'polypeptide(L)'
;MAQHQRRVDRVLEPGYVDDRASCSLEELRSRHSECLEIETEVSYVRRLAQARLDILRAELSRRAAGGSVGDLIAALPQILADEGPRAPVTESRLPRHLAPSMDIKWNRGLEHLAFDETLATLPTLSDADLESRIEQLSTLERELSERRRSLHRVIEAIELDLASRHEVGRT
;
A
#
# COMPACT_ATOMS: atom_id res chain seq x y z
N MET A 1 5.63 5.38 -26.02
CA MET A 1 5.61 3.95 -25.67
C MET A 1 4.33 3.69 -24.89
N ALA A 2 3.45 2.82 -25.38
CA ALA A 2 2.22 2.49 -24.66
C ALA A 2 2.61 1.84 -23.33
N GLN A 3 2.31 2.49 -22.21
CA GLN A 3 2.56 1.91 -20.89
C GLN A 3 1.67 0.67 -20.77
N HIS A 4 2.27 -0.51 -20.63
CA HIS A 4 1.55 -1.76 -20.42
C HIS A 4 0.69 -1.64 -19.16
N GLN A 5 -0.61 -1.91 -19.25
CA GLN A 5 -1.53 -1.80 -18.11
C GLN A 5 -1.08 -2.74 -16.98
N ARG A 6 -0.96 -2.23 -15.75
CA ARG A 6 -0.53 -3.07 -14.61
C ARG A 6 -1.71 -3.85 -14.05
N ARG A 7 -1.42 -4.94 -13.35
CA ARG A 7 -2.43 -5.75 -12.64
C ARG A 7 -3.32 -4.89 -11.74
N VAL A 8 -2.74 -3.97 -10.98
CA VAL A 8 -3.48 -3.03 -10.11
C VAL A 8 -4.40 -2.10 -10.90
N ASP A 9 -3.96 -1.62 -12.08
CA ASP A 9 -4.77 -0.74 -12.91
C ASP A 9 -5.96 -1.52 -13.50
N ARG A 10 -5.74 -2.77 -13.92
CA ARG A 10 -6.76 -3.68 -14.48
C ARG A 10 -7.89 -4.00 -13.49
N VAL A 11 -7.56 -4.41 -12.27
CA VAL A 11 -8.58 -4.80 -11.28
C VAL A 11 -9.39 -3.62 -10.73
N LEU A 12 -8.92 -2.39 -10.96
CA LEU A 12 -9.60 -1.16 -10.57
C LEU A 12 -10.45 -0.56 -11.71
N GLU A 13 -10.45 -1.17 -12.90
CA GLU A 13 -11.34 -0.73 -13.97
C GLU A 13 -12.81 -1.01 -13.64
N PRO A 14 -13.74 -0.11 -13.99
CA PRO A 14 -15.18 -0.30 -13.72
C PRO A 14 -15.70 -1.66 -14.24
N GLY A 15 -15.30 -2.04 -15.46
CA GLY A 15 -15.71 -3.30 -16.08
C GLY A 15 -15.29 -4.57 -15.32
N TYR A 16 -14.20 -4.50 -14.52
CA TYR A 16 -13.74 -5.66 -13.76
C TYR A 16 -14.77 -6.11 -12.70
N VAL A 17 -15.47 -5.15 -12.10
CA VAL A 17 -16.51 -5.40 -11.09
C VAL A 17 -17.89 -5.53 -11.73
N ASP A 18 -18.20 -4.74 -12.76
CA ASP A 18 -19.52 -4.72 -13.38
C ASP A 18 -19.86 -6.04 -14.08
N ASP A 19 -18.86 -6.72 -14.66
CA ASP A 19 -19.04 -8.01 -15.33
C ASP A 19 -19.17 -9.20 -14.36
N ARG A 20 -19.19 -8.98 -13.03
CA ARG A 20 -19.24 -10.08 -12.06
C ARG A 20 -20.51 -10.93 -12.18
N ALA A 21 -21.65 -10.31 -12.53
CA ALA A 21 -22.94 -10.99 -12.60
C ALA A 21 -23.01 -12.08 -13.70
N SER A 22 -22.18 -11.96 -14.74
CA SER A 22 -22.08 -12.93 -15.84
C SER A 22 -20.95 -13.95 -15.65
N CYS A 23 -20.04 -13.74 -14.68
CA CYS A 23 -18.95 -14.67 -14.39
C CYS A 23 -19.49 -15.97 -13.75
N SER A 24 -18.82 -17.08 -14.03
CA SER A 24 -18.97 -18.33 -13.28
C SER A 24 -18.46 -18.18 -11.83
N LEU A 25 -18.84 -19.12 -10.97
CA LEU A 25 -18.40 -19.13 -9.57
C LEU A 25 -16.88 -19.32 -9.44
N GLU A 26 -16.28 -20.14 -10.31
CA GLU A 26 -14.83 -20.36 -10.36
C GLU A 26 -14.07 -19.10 -10.76
N GLU A 27 -14.52 -18.41 -11.81
CA GLU A 27 -13.94 -17.14 -12.24
C GLU A 27 -14.03 -16.08 -11.15
N LEU A 28 -15.15 -16.01 -10.43
CA LEU A 28 -15.33 -15.04 -9.36
C LEU A 28 -14.38 -15.31 -8.17
N ARG A 29 -14.18 -16.58 -7.80
CA ARG A 29 -13.18 -16.99 -6.79
C ARG A 29 -11.75 -16.66 -7.25
N SER A 30 -11.44 -16.88 -8.52
CA SER A 30 -10.14 -16.52 -9.10
C SER A 30 -9.91 -15.00 -9.05
N ARG A 31 -10.91 -14.20 -9.41
CA ARG A 31 -10.85 -12.72 -9.32
C ARG A 31 -10.68 -12.26 -7.88
N HIS A 32 -11.36 -12.88 -6.92
CA HIS A 32 -11.22 -12.58 -5.49
C HIS A 32 -9.78 -12.81 -5.02
N SER A 33 -9.19 -13.98 -5.33
CA SER A 33 -7.81 -14.30 -4.99
C SER A 33 -6.82 -13.30 -5.57
N GLU A 34 -6.97 -12.96 -6.86
CA GLU A 34 -6.13 -11.95 -7.51
C GLU A 34 -6.22 -10.58 -6.81
N CYS A 35 -7.43 -10.13 -6.48
CA CYS A 35 -7.60 -8.84 -5.81
C CYS A 35 -6.95 -8.83 -4.41
N LEU A 36 -7.02 -9.94 -3.66
CA LEU A 36 -6.37 -10.07 -2.36
C LEU A 36 -4.83 -10.03 -2.46
N GLU A 37 -4.26 -10.69 -3.47
CA GLU A 37 -2.82 -10.64 -3.74
C GLU A 37 -2.36 -9.21 -4.05
N ILE A 38 -3.05 -8.54 -4.98
CA ILE A 38 -2.76 -7.16 -5.38
C ILE A 38 -2.91 -6.20 -4.19
N GLU A 39 -3.96 -6.35 -3.37
CA GLU A 39 -4.15 -5.54 -2.17
C GLU A 39 -3.02 -5.74 -1.17
N THR A 40 -2.57 -6.99 -0.97
CA THR A 40 -1.44 -7.30 -0.08
C THR A 40 -0.18 -6.58 -0.55
N GLU A 41 0.11 -6.62 -1.86
CA GLU A 41 1.25 -5.94 -2.44
C GLU A 41 1.16 -4.41 -2.30
N VAL A 42 0.01 -3.81 -2.63
CA VAL A 42 -0.21 -2.36 -2.47
C VAL A 42 -0.07 -1.94 -1.01
N SER A 43 -0.63 -2.71 -0.07
CA SER A 43 -0.53 -2.47 1.36
C SER A 43 0.91 -2.57 1.89
N TYR A 44 1.73 -3.44 1.29
CA TYR A 44 3.15 -3.56 1.61
C TYR A 44 3.92 -2.32 1.14
N VAL A 45 3.76 -1.91 -0.12
CA VAL A 45 4.44 -0.71 -0.66
C VAL A 45 4.00 0.56 0.06
N ARG A 46 2.70 0.66 0.41
CA ARG A 46 2.18 1.74 1.24
C ARG A 46 2.88 1.81 2.59
N ARG A 47 3.01 0.68 3.30
CA ARG A 47 3.70 0.64 4.60
C ARG A 47 5.18 1.01 4.49
N LEU A 48 5.84 0.62 3.40
CA LEU A 48 7.21 1.03 3.13
C LEU A 48 7.33 2.55 2.93
N ALA A 49 6.41 3.16 2.15
CA ALA A 49 6.37 4.60 1.98
C ALA A 49 6.12 5.35 3.30
N GLN A 50 5.21 4.84 4.14
CA GLN A 50 4.93 5.37 5.49
C GLN A 50 6.16 5.34 6.39
N ALA A 51 6.78 4.16 6.54
CA ALA A 51 7.98 4.00 7.37
C ALA A 51 9.10 4.97 6.97
N ARG A 52 9.31 5.15 5.66
CA ARG A 52 10.29 6.12 5.14
C ARG A 52 9.91 7.55 5.48
N LEU A 53 8.65 7.92 5.27
CA LEU A 53 8.13 9.24 5.59
C LEU A 53 8.33 9.58 7.08
N ASP A 54 8.06 8.62 7.98
CA ASP A 54 8.22 8.80 9.42
C ASP A 54 9.69 8.96 9.81
N ILE A 55 10.60 8.19 9.20
CA ILE A 55 12.05 8.36 9.38
C ILE A 55 12.51 9.74 8.89
N LEU A 56 12.06 10.20 7.72
CA LEU A 56 12.46 11.51 7.19
C LEU A 56 11.95 12.66 8.07
N ARG A 57 10.72 12.56 8.58
CA ARG A 57 10.16 13.53 9.54
C ARG A 57 10.95 13.55 10.85
N ALA A 58 11.28 12.38 11.38
CA ALA A 58 12.09 12.26 12.58
C ALA A 58 13.50 12.84 12.39
N GLU A 59 14.10 12.65 11.22
CA GLU A 59 15.38 13.27 10.85
C GLU A 59 15.29 14.80 10.85
N LEU A 60 14.22 15.38 10.27
CA LEU A 60 14.02 16.83 10.27
C LEU A 60 13.87 17.37 11.70
N SER A 61 13.07 16.69 12.54
CA SER A 61 12.93 17.04 13.95
C SER A 61 14.24 16.91 14.73
N ARG A 62 15.05 15.88 14.46
CA ARG A 62 16.37 15.70 15.05
C ARG A 62 17.30 16.86 14.70
N ARG A 63 17.35 17.28 13.44
CA ARG A 63 18.17 18.42 12.99
C ARG A 63 17.78 19.71 13.70
N ALA A 64 16.48 19.98 13.79
CA ALA A 64 15.97 21.16 14.50
C ALA A 64 16.32 21.16 16.01
N ALA A 65 16.37 19.97 16.62
CA ALA A 65 16.75 19.81 18.03
C ALA A 65 18.28 19.76 18.27
N GLY A 66 19.10 19.77 17.22
CA GLY A 66 20.56 19.61 17.33
C GLY A 66 21.01 18.22 17.79
N GLY A 67 20.16 17.19 17.63
CA GLY A 67 20.45 15.82 18.03
C GLY A 67 21.50 15.14 17.14
N SER A 68 22.01 13.99 17.56
CA SER A 68 22.97 13.17 16.81
C SER A 68 22.26 12.08 15.99
N VAL A 69 22.90 11.56 14.93
CA VAL A 69 22.36 10.43 14.15
C VAL A 69 22.08 9.20 15.02
N GLY A 70 22.85 9.01 16.10
CA GLY A 70 22.61 7.94 17.07
C GLY A 70 21.24 8.05 17.76
N ASP A 71 20.75 9.26 17.99
CA ASP A 71 19.43 9.51 18.60
C ASP A 71 18.29 9.07 17.66
N LEU A 72 18.44 9.29 16.35
CA LEU A 72 17.47 8.80 15.35
C LEU A 72 17.42 7.28 15.33
N ILE A 73 18.58 6.63 15.31
CA ILE A 73 18.69 5.16 15.30
C ILE A 73 18.04 4.58 16.58
N ALA A 74 18.31 5.18 17.74
CA ALA A 74 17.73 4.77 19.00
C ALA A 74 16.20 4.96 19.03
N ALA A 75 15.67 5.96 18.33
CA ALA A 75 14.25 6.25 18.24
C ALA A 75 13.50 5.40 17.20
N LEU A 76 14.18 4.65 16.32
CA LEU A 76 13.54 3.86 15.25
C LEU A 76 12.41 2.94 15.73
N PRO A 77 12.53 2.21 16.87
CA PRO A 77 11.42 1.39 17.35
C PRO A 77 10.16 2.18 17.67
N GLN A 78 10.31 3.42 18.17
CA GLN A 78 9.19 4.32 18.45
C GLN A 78 8.66 4.96 17.17
N ILE A 79 9.54 5.39 16.26
CA ILE A 79 9.17 6.00 14.97
C ILE A 79 8.36 5.04 14.11
N LEU A 80 8.75 3.76 14.11
CA LEU A 80 8.11 2.71 13.29
C LEU A 80 7.00 1.95 14.03
N ALA A 81 6.70 2.33 15.28
CA ALA A 81 5.57 1.77 15.99
C ALA A 81 4.27 2.21 15.29
N ASP A 82 3.45 1.24 14.90
CA ASP A 82 2.15 1.52 14.29
C ASP A 82 1.17 2.04 15.37
N GLU A 83 1.08 3.35 15.51
CA GLU A 83 0.10 4.05 16.35
C GLU A 83 -1.27 4.22 15.66
N GLY A 84 -1.41 3.71 14.42
CA GLY A 84 -2.63 3.85 13.63
C GLY A 84 -3.86 3.24 14.31
N PRO A 85 -5.09 3.69 13.94
CA PRO A 85 -6.31 3.10 14.45
C PRO A 85 -6.30 1.60 14.13
N ARG A 86 -6.21 0.76 15.16
CA ARG A 86 -6.48 -0.67 14.98
C ARG A 86 -7.91 -0.78 14.49
N ALA A 87 -8.08 -1.33 13.29
CA ALA A 87 -9.41 -1.73 12.85
C ALA A 87 -10.05 -2.56 13.97
N PRO A 88 -11.34 -2.33 14.28
CA PRO A 88 -12.02 -3.11 15.30
C PRO A 88 -11.81 -4.60 15.03
N VAL A 89 -11.72 -5.42 16.08
CA VAL A 89 -11.38 -6.86 15.95
C VAL A 89 -12.29 -7.59 14.95
N THR A 90 -13.53 -7.11 14.80
CA THR A 90 -14.53 -7.59 13.83
C THR A 90 -14.16 -7.34 12.36
N GLU A 91 -13.35 -6.32 12.07
CA GLU A 91 -12.84 -5.95 10.74
C GLU A 91 -11.37 -6.37 10.55
N SER A 92 -10.76 -6.95 11.59
CA SER A 92 -9.38 -7.43 11.55
C SER A 92 -9.28 -8.67 10.67
N ARG A 93 -9.01 -8.47 9.38
CA ARG A 93 -8.60 -9.55 8.48
C ARG A 93 -7.17 -9.95 8.87
N LEU A 94 -6.98 -11.19 9.32
CA LEU A 94 -5.65 -11.77 9.47
C LEU A 94 -4.89 -11.59 8.16
N PRO A 95 -3.70 -10.96 8.16
CA PRO A 95 -2.85 -10.92 6.99
C PRO A 95 -2.57 -12.35 6.54
N ARG A 96 -3.14 -12.77 5.41
CA ARG A 96 -2.94 -14.14 4.89
C ARG A 96 -1.51 -14.37 4.42
N HIS A 97 -0.79 -13.30 4.10
CA HIS A 97 0.60 -13.34 3.67
C HIS A 97 1.44 -12.37 4.49
N LEU A 98 2.53 -12.89 5.06
CA LEU A 98 3.55 -12.11 5.77
C LEU A 98 4.39 -11.25 4.82
N ALA A 99 4.53 -11.67 3.56
CA ALA A 99 5.20 -10.92 2.49
C ALA A 99 4.49 -11.14 1.14
N PRO A 100 4.32 -10.10 0.31
CA PRO A 100 3.75 -10.22 -1.03
C PRO A 100 4.71 -10.86 -2.03
N SER A 101 4.20 -11.40 -3.15
CA SER A 101 5.01 -11.92 -4.27
C SER A 101 5.75 -10.83 -5.06
N MET A 102 5.35 -9.57 -4.94
CA MET A 102 5.92 -8.41 -5.65
C MET A 102 5.88 -8.56 -7.17
N ASP A 103 4.69 -8.79 -7.73
CA ASP A 103 4.49 -9.01 -9.16
C ASP A 103 4.27 -7.71 -9.96
N ILE A 104 4.00 -6.59 -9.28
CA ILE A 104 3.82 -5.27 -9.91
C ILE A 104 5.17 -4.55 -9.96
N LYS A 105 5.43 -3.88 -11.09
CA LYS A 105 6.57 -2.96 -11.21
C LYS A 105 6.19 -1.58 -10.64
N TRP A 106 6.89 -1.18 -9.59
CA TRP A 106 6.69 0.07 -8.83
C TRP A 106 7.68 1.15 -9.24
N ASN A 107 7.61 1.58 -10.49
CA ASN A 107 8.51 2.57 -11.07
C ASN A 107 7.80 3.73 -11.77
N ARG A 108 6.46 3.85 -11.62
CA ARG A 108 5.71 4.94 -12.23
C ARG A 108 5.66 6.15 -11.30
N GLY A 109 5.91 7.33 -11.85
CA GLY A 109 5.87 8.58 -11.09
C GLY A 109 6.77 8.51 -9.86
N LEU A 110 6.16 8.67 -8.68
CA LEU A 110 6.86 8.72 -7.39
C LEU A 110 7.13 7.34 -6.76
N GLU A 111 6.62 6.24 -7.34
CA GLU A 111 6.68 4.90 -6.72
C GLU A 111 8.10 4.41 -6.42
N HIS A 112 9.08 4.84 -7.22
CA HIS A 112 10.49 4.51 -7.00
C HIS A 112 11.01 5.01 -5.63
N LEU A 113 10.43 6.06 -5.06
CA LEU A 113 10.82 6.63 -3.76
C LEU A 113 10.58 5.66 -2.60
N ALA A 114 9.68 4.69 -2.75
CA ALA A 114 9.51 3.64 -1.74
C ALA A 114 10.76 2.75 -1.62
N PHE A 115 11.54 2.61 -2.69
CA PHE A 115 12.65 1.66 -2.79
C PHE A 115 14.02 2.33 -2.97
N ASP A 116 14.08 3.65 -3.04
CA ASP A 116 15.33 4.35 -3.34
C ASP A 116 16.32 4.35 -2.16
N GLU A 117 17.50 4.91 -2.41
CA GLU A 117 18.62 4.96 -1.47
C GLU A 117 18.58 6.18 -0.53
N THR A 118 17.48 6.96 -0.51
CA THR A 118 17.38 8.22 0.27
C THR A 118 17.74 8.03 1.75
N LEU A 119 17.33 6.90 2.36
CA LEU A 119 17.67 6.61 3.76
C LEU A 119 19.18 6.46 4.00
N ALA A 120 19.93 5.92 3.02
CA ALA A 120 21.37 5.75 3.13
C ALA A 120 22.13 7.08 2.97
N THR A 121 21.56 8.04 2.25
CA THR A 121 22.16 9.35 1.98
C THR A 121 21.67 10.45 2.92
N LEU A 122 20.84 10.12 3.92
CA LEU A 122 20.31 11.05 4.93
C LEU A 122 21.35 12.02 5.51
N PRO A 123 22.56 11.59 5.93
CA PRO A 123 23.55 12.50 6.52
C PRO A 123 24.05 13.59 5.57
N THR A 124 23.94 13.35 4.26
CA THR A 124 24.42 14.25 3.20
C THR A 124 23.31 15.06 2.54
N LEU A 125 22.04 14.72 2.80
CA LEU A 125 20.89 15.44 2.25
C LEU A 125 20.77 16.82 2.90
N SER A 126 20.48 17.85 2.11
CA SER A 126 20.14 19.17 2.65
C SER A 126 18.74 19.17 3.29
N ASP A 127 18.44 20.15 4.15
CA ASP A 127 17.11 20.28 4.75
C ASP A 127 16.03 20.53 3.68
N ALA A 128 16.33 21.35 2.67
CA ALA A 128 15.42 21.62 1.56
C ALA A 128 15.13 20.36 0.72
N ASP A 129 16.14 19.53 0.47
CA ASP A 129 15.94 18.26 -0.23
C ASP A 129 15.12 17.30 0.62
N LEU A 130 15.35 17.26 1.93
CA LEU A 130 14.62 16.42 2.86
C LEU A 130 13.13 16.78 2.89
N GLU A 131 12.81 18.07 2.98
CA GLU A 131 11.44 18.59 2.92
C GLU A 131 10.76 18.23 1.59
N SER A 132 11.47 18.40 0.46
CA SER A 132 10.95 18.01 -0.85
C SER A 132 10.66 16.50 -0.94
N ARG A 133 11.54 15.66 -0.40
CA ARG A 133 11.33 14.20 -0.35
C ARG A 133 10.15 13.81 0.53
N ILE A 134 9.97 14.49 1.66
CA ILE A 134 8.80 14.30 2.55
C ILE A 134 7.50 14.61 1.80
N GLU A 135 7.44 15.70 1.03
CA GLU A 135 6.25 16.06 0.25
C GLU A 135 5.94 15.03 -0.84
N GLN A 136 6.97 14.58 -1.57
CA GLN A 136 6.83 13.55 -2.60
C GLN A 136 6.38 12.21 -2.01
N LEU A 137 6.99 11.74 -0.93
CA LEU A 137 6.59 10.51 -0.23
C LEU A 137 5.18 10.61 0.36
N SER A 138 4.80 11.77 0.89
CA SER A 138 3.43 12.02 1.38
C SER A 138 2.41 11.92 0.25
N THR A 139 2.74 12.43 -0.94
CA THR A 139 1.89 12.31 -2.13
C THR A 139 1.77 10.85 -2.57
N LEU A 140 2.90 10.12 -2.65
CA LEU A 140 2.90 8.70 -2.99
C LEU A 140 2.06 7.87 -2.00
N GLU A 141 2.25 8.07 -0.70
CA GLU A 141 1.51 7.36 0.35
C GLU A 141 0.01 7.57 0.19
N ARG A 142 -0.42 8.81 -0.07
CA ARG A 142 -1.83 9.15 -0.26
C ARG A 142 -2.41 8.44 -1.48
N GLU A 143 -1.70 8.41 -2.60
CA GLU A 143 -2.14 7.66 -3.79
C GLU A 143 -2.24 6.16 -3.53
N LEU A 144 -1.28 5.57 -2.82
CA LEU A 144 -1.31 4.15 -2.44
C LEU A 144 -2.48 3.85 -1.49
N SER A 145 -2.76 4.75 -0.54
CA SER A 145 -3.91 4.69 0.35
C SER A 145 -5.24 4.77 -0.42
N GLU A 146 -5.34 5.60 -1.45
CA GLU A 146 -6.50 5.68 -2.35
C GLU A 146 -6.69 4.41 -3.19
N ARG A 147 -5.60 3.86 -3.75
CA ARG A 147 -5.62 2.58 -4.49
C ARG A 147 -6.04 1.43 -3.59
N ARG A 148 -5.49 1.33 -2.38
CA ARG A 148 -5.86 0.31 -1.37
C ARG A 148 -7.35 0.37 -1.03
N ARG A 149 -7.89 1.56 -0.73
CA ARG A 149 -9.33 1.73 -0.45
C ARG A 149 -10.21 1.32 -1.63
N SER A 150 -9.76 1.58 -2.85
CA SER A 150 -10.46 1.15 -4.06
C SER A 150 -10.44 -0.37 -4.21
N LEU A 151 -9.30 -1.02 -3.94
CA LEU A 151 -9.20 -2.49 -3.94
C LEU A 151 -10.10 -3.13 -2.88
N HIS A 152 -10.17 -2.57 -1.66
CA HIS A 152 -11.10 -3.07 -0.64
C HIS A 152 -12.55 -3.03 -1.10
N ARG A 153 -12.98 -1.94 -1.73
CA ARG A 153 -14.33 -1.85 -2.32
C ARG A 153 -14.58 -2.93 -3.38
N VAL A 154 -13.60 -3.20 -4.24
CA VAL A 154 -13.68 -4.29 -5.24
C VAL A 154 -13.81 -5.65 -4.56
N ILE A 155 -12.96 -5.94 -3.57
CA ILE A 155 -12.96 -7.19 -2.82
C ILE A 155 -14.30 -7.40 -2.10
N GLU A 156 -14.82 -6.37 -1.43
CA GLU A 156 -16.11 -6.41 -0.74
C GLU A 156 -17.28 -6.68 -1.71
N ALA A 157 -17.27 -6.08 -2.90
CA ALA A 157 -18.28 -6.34 -3.93
C ALA A 157 -18.26 -7.80 -4.42
N ILE A 158 -17.06 -8.38 -4.58
CA ILE A 158 -16.90 -9.78 -4.96
C ILE A 158 -17.33 -10.72 -3.82
N GLU A 159 -16.95 -10.41 -2.58
CA GLU A 159 -17.33 -11.19 -1.39
C GLU A 159 -18.85 -11.24 -1.20
N LEU A 160 -19.54 -10.12 -1.42
CA LEU A 160 -20.99 -10.04 -1.35
C LEU A 160 -21.67 -10.92 -2.43
N ASP A 161 -21.16 -10.90 -3.66
CA ASP A 161 -21.70 -11.72 -4.75
C ASP A 161 -21.44 -13.22 -4.51
N LEU A 162 -20.26 -13.57 -4.02
CA LEU A 162 -19.94 -14.95 -3.61
C LEU A 162 -20.91 -15.44 -2.53
N ALA A 163 -21.10 -14.67 -1.45
CA ALA A 163 -22.04 -15.00 -0.38
C ALA A 163 -23.47 -15.21 -0.92
N SER A 164 -23.94 -14.31 -1.77
CA SER A 164 -25.27 -14.38 -2.37
C SER A 164 -25.46 -15.65 -3.22
N ARG A 165 -24.44 -16.09 -3.98
CA ARG A 165 -24.51 -17.33 -4.78
C ARG A 165 -24.52 -18.58 -3.91
N HIS A 166 -23.77 -18.56 -2.82
CA HIS A 166 -23.72 -19.64 -1.84
C HIS A 166 -25.10 -19.86 -1.16
N GLU A 167 -25.82 -18.78 -0.82
CA GLU A 167 -27.17 -18.86 -0.24
C GLU A 167 -28.21 -19.42 -1.21
N VAL A 168 -28.09 -19.10 -2.51
CA VAL A 168 -29.05 -19.51 -3.55
C VAL A 168 -28.79 -20.94 -4.07
N GLY A 169 -27.69 -21.58 -3.65
CA GLY A 169 -27.32 -22.92 -4.14
C GLY A 169 -26.96 -22.95 -5.63
N ARG A 170 -26.59 -21.81 -6.22
CA ARG A 170 -26.07 -21.74 -7.60
C ARG A 170 -24.63 -22.27 -7.59
N THR A 171 -24.48 -23.53 -7.95
CA THR A 171 -23.18 -24.16 -8.26
C THR A 171 -22.66 -23.70 -9.61
#